data_AF-A0A645JCZ6-F1
#
_entry.id   AF-A0A645JCZ6-F1
#
_cell.length_a   1.000
_cell.length_b   1.000
_cell.length_c   1.000
_cell.angle_alpha   90.00
_cell.angle_beta   90.00
_cell.angle_gamma   90.00
#
_symmetry.space_group_name_H-M   'P 1'
#
loop_
_entity.id
_entity.type
_entity.pdbx_description
1 polymer ?
#
loop_
_entity_poly.entity_id
_entity_poly.type
_entity_poly.pdbx_seq_one_letter_code
_entity_poly.pdbx_strand_id
1 'polypeptide(L)'
;MATVYGDSVGVGSNSLLLALLMTQIVAFPFAIIYGKLAKKVGTRNMLLIGIVMYIIICFVAYNMKSAVEFWLLAFLVATSQGGIQALSRSYFGKMIPKEKANEFFGFYDIFGKFAAIMGPALYAFFSQITGQSRYGVLSVMILFIVGGGIMLFAVPRDVKA
;
A
#
# COMPACT_ATOMS: atom_id res chain seq x y z
N MET A 1 -12.44 -3.32 5.80
CA MET A 1 -12.02 -1.91 6.04
C MET A 1 -12.82 -0.91 5.23
N ALA A 2 -13.16 -1.20 3.97
CA ALA A 2 -14.10 -0.36 3.22
C ALA A 2 -15.41 -0.12 3.99
N THR A 3 -15.97 -1.14 4.65
CA THR A 3 -17.24 -1.07 5.41
C THR A 3 -17.24 -0.15 6.63
N VAL A 4 -16.15 -0.08 7.41
CA VAL A 4 -16.11 0.72 8.66
C VAL A 4 -15.93 2.21 8.36
N TYR A 5 -15.31 2.56 7.22
CA TYR A 5 -14.98 3.94 6.91
C TYR A 5 -16.10 4.71 6.21
N GLY A 6 -16.82 4.10 5.27
CA GLY A 6 -17.88 4.83 4.56
C GLY A 6 -19.21 4.96 5.29
N ASP A 7 -19.45 4.14 6.32
CA ASP A 7 -20.59 4.34 7.22
C ASP A 7 -20.47 5.70 7.94
N SER A 8 -19.24 6.10 8.30
CA SER A 8 -18.96 7.39 8.95
C SER A 8 -18.98 8.61 8.02
N VAL A 9 -19.09 8.42 6.69
CA VAL A 9 -19.01 9.50 5.67
C VAL A 9 -20.33 9.65 4.89
N GLY A 10 -21.37 8.87 5.22
CA GLY A 10 -22.66 8.89 4.49
C GLY A 10 -22.58 8.27 3.10
N VAL A 11 -21.53 7.48 2.83
CA VAL A 11 -21.35 6.75 1.59
C VAL A 11 -21.96 5.37 1.81
N GLY A 12 -23.17 5.15 1.30
CA GLY A 12 -23.91 3.91 1.53
C GLY A 12 -23.04 2.67 1.30
N SER A 13 -23.17 1.65 2.16
CA SER A 13 -22.33 0.45 2.21
C SER A 13 -22.06 -0.20 0.85
N ASN A 14 -23.00 -0.03 -0.10
CA ASN A 14 -22.85 -0.45 -1.49
C ASN A 14 -21.67 0.22 -2.21
N SER A 15 -21.47 1.53 -2.06
CA SER A 15 -20.39 2.28 -2.73
C SER A 15 -19.00 1.90 -2.21
N LEU A 16 -18.88 1.50 -0.94
CA LEU A 16 -17.63 1.01 -0.36
C LEU A 16 -17.25 -0.37 -0.89
N LEU A 17 -18.24 -1.24 -1.04
CA LEU A 17 -18.07 -2.56 -1.62
C LEU A 17 -17.69 -2.45 -3.11
N LEU A 18 -18.34 -1.55 -3.83
CA LEU A 18 -18.03 -1.20 -5.21
C LEU A 18 -16.61 -0.61 -5.35
N ALA A 19 -16.19 0.29 -4.46
CA ALA A 19 -14.82 0.82 -4.46
C ALA A 19 -13.78 -0.29 -4.19
N LEU A 20 -14.07 -1.21 -3.26
CA LEU A 20 -13.20 -2.36 -3.01
C LEU A 20 -13.07 -3.24 -4.26
N LEU A 21 -14.18 -3.59 -4.91
CA LEU A 21 -14.15 -4.38 -6.15
C LEU A 21 -13.41 -3.66 -7.28
N MET A 22 -13.68 -2.37 -7.44
CA MET A 22 -13.00 -1.51 -8.41
C MET A 22 -11.49 -1.54 -8.19
N THR A 23 -11.03 -1.45 -6.93
CA THR A 23 -9.59 -1.45 -6.64
C THR A 23 -8.91 -2.73 -7.08
N GLN A 24 -9.56 -3.89 -6.93
CA GLN A 24 -9.00 -5.17 -7.36
C GLN A 24 -8.92 -5.27 -8.88
N ILE A 25 -9.96 -4.84 -9.60
CA ILE A 25 -9.99 -4.86 -11.07
C ILE A 25 -8.93 -3.92 -11.65
N VAL A 26 -8.78 -2.72 -11.08
CA VAL A 26 -7.80 -1.73 -11.54
C VAL A 26 -6.38 -2.12 -11.14
N ALA A 27 -6.18 -2.77 -10.00
CA ALA A 27 -4.84 -3.19 -9.55
C ALA A 27 -4.16 -4.15 -10.53
N PHE A 28 -4.91 -5.06 -11.16
CA PHE A 28 -4.36 -6.07 -12.07
C PHE A 28 -3.61 -5.50 -13.29
N PRO A 29 -4.21 -4.66 -14.16
CA PRO A 29 -3.51 -4.10 -15.32
C PRO A 29 -2.34 -3.20 -14.90
N PHE A 30 -2.49 -2.46 -13.80
CA PHE A 30 -1.42 -1.60 -13.29
C PHE A 30 -0.24 -2.39 -12.73
N ALA A 31 -0.47 -3.57 -12.14
CA ALA A 31 0.61 -4.46 -11.74
C ALA A 31 1.53 -4.83 -12.93
N ILE A 32 0.94 -5.09 -14.10
CA ILE A 32 1.69 -5.40 -15.32
C ILE A 32 2.47 -4.18 -15.82
N ILE A 33 1.86 -2.99 -15.82
CA ILE A 33 2.50 -1.74 -16.23
C ILE A 33 3.69 -1.42 -15.33
N TYR A 34 3.50 -1.48 -14.01
CA TYR A 34 4.56 -1.27 -13.04
C TYR A 34 5.67 -2.30 -13.17
N GLY A 35 5.32 -3.57 -13.44
CA GLY A 35 6.29 -4.63 -13.74
C GLY A 35 7.16 -4.32 -14.96
N LYS A 36 6.56 -3.83 -16.06
CA LYS A 36 7.29 -3.39 -17.25
C LYS A 36 8.18 -2.18 -16.96
N LEU A 37 7.65 -1.19 -16.25
CA LEU A 37 8.37 0.05 -15.94
C LEU A 37 9.54 -0.20 -14.96
N ALA A 38 9.40 -1.13 -14.02
CA ALA A 38 10.46 -1.56 -13.12
C ALA A 38 11.63 -2.25 -13.83
N LYS A 39 11.42 -2.87 -15.00
CA LYS A 39 12.53 -3.40 -15.81
C LYS A 39 13.43 -2.28 -16.37
N LYS A 40 12.87 -1.09 -16.62
CA LYS A 40 13.63 0.08 -17.13
C LYS A 40 14.23 0.94 -16.01
N VAL A 41 13.45 1.24 -14.97
CA VAL A 41 13.83 2.20 -13.91
C VAL A 41 14.53 1.52 -12.72
N GLY A 42 14.40 0.19 -12.64
CA GLY A 42 14.88 -0.62 -11.52
C GLY A 42 13.79 -0.85 -10.47
N THR A 43 13.68 -2.09 -9.99
CA THR A 43 12.63 -2.51 -9.05
C THR A 43 12.69 -1.74 -7.72
N ARG A 44 13.90 -1.50 -7.18
CA ARG A 44 14.10 -0.73 -5.95
C ARG A 44 13.60 0.71 -6.09
N ASN A 45 13.93 1.38 -7.20
CA ASN A 45 13.52 2.76 -7.43
C ASN A 45 12.01 2.87 -7.60
N MET A 46 11.38 1.92 -8.31
CA MET A 46 9.92 1.89 -8.44
C MET A 46 9.20 1.64 -7.11
N LEU A 47 9.77 0.82 -6.23
CA LEU A 47 9.24 0.63 -4.89
C LEU A 47 9.33 1.92 -4.05
N LEU A 48 10.45 2.65 -4.11
CA LEU A 48 10.59 3.95 -3.45
C LEU A 48 9.63 5.00 -3.99
N ILE A 49 9.49 5.10 -5.32
CA ILE A 49 8.49 5.98 -5.97
C ILE A 49 7.09 5.61 -5.47
N GLY A 50 6.80 4.32 -5.35
CA GLY A 50 5.54 3.84 -4.82
C GLY A 50 5.28 4.26 -3.36
N ILE A 51 6.29 4.20 -2.50
CA ILE A 51 6.19 4.67 -1.12
C ILE A 51 5.92 6.18 -1.09
N VAL A 52 6.62 6.96 -1.92
CA VAL A 52 6.37 8.40 -2.05
C VAL A 52 4.94 8.68 -2.54
N MET A 53 4.46 7.93 -3.52
CA MET A 53 3.07 8.02 -3.98
C MET A 53 2.07 7.73 -2.86
N TYR A 54 2.32 6.73 -2.01
CA TYR A 54 1.48 6.46 -0.84
C TYR A 54 1.49 7.57 0.21
N ILE A 55 2.63 8.21 0.43
CA ILE A 55 2.73 9.38 1.31
C ILE A 55 1.87 10.53 0.77
N ILE A 56 1.90 10.77 -0.55
CA ILE A 56 1.05 11.77 -1.20
C ILE A 56 -0.43 11.39 -1.06
N ILE A 57 -0.79 10.12 -1.28
CA ILE A 57 -2.15 9.61 -1.11
C ILE A 57 -2.64 9.86 0.33
N CYS A 58 -1.82 9.58 1.35
CA CYS A 58 -2.16 9.86 2.74
C CYS A 58 -2.42 11.36 2.99
N PHE A 59 -1.63 12.24 2.38
CA PHE A 59 -1.81 13.69 2.50
C PHE A 59 -3.11 14.18 1.83
N VAL A 60 -3.44 13.63 0.66
CA VAL A 60 -4.71 13.91 -0.04
C VAL A 60 -5.90 13.36 0.77
N ALA A 61 -5.80 12.14 1.28
CA ALA A 61 -6.82 11.52 2.13
C ALA A 61 -7.09 12.31 3.41
N TYR A 62 -6.04 12.91 4.00
CA TYR A 62 -6.21 13.80 5.13
C TYR A 62 -7.07 15.02 4.78
N ASN A 63 -6.93 15.58 3.57
CA ASN A 63 -7.68 16.77 3.14
C ASN A 63 -9.07 16.48 2.57
N MET A 64 -9.45 15.21 2.45
CA MET A 64 -10.72 14.78 1.86
C MET A 64 -11.94 15.33 2.61
N LYS A 65 -12.90 15.87 1.87
CA LYS A 65 -14.19 16.42 2.35
C LYS A 65 -15.40 15.91 1.56
N SER A 66 -15.19 15.29 0.39
CA SER A 66 -16.27 14.88 -0.53
C SER A 66 -16.17 13.43 -1.00
N ALA A 67 -17.31 12.82 -1.35
CA ALA A 67 -17.41 11.46 -1.88
C ALA A 67 -16.71 11.30 -3.26
N VAL A 68 -16.64 12.37 -4.06
CA VAL A 68 -15.92 12.34 -5.35
C VAL A 68 -14.41 12.19 -5.13
N GLU A 69 -13.87 12.89 -4.12
CA GLU A 69 -12.46 12.78 -3.74
C GLU A 69 -12.13 11.38 -3.22
N PHE A 70 -13.07 10.73 -2.52
CA PHE A 70 -12.93 9.34 -2.09
C PHE A 70 -12.77 8.39 -3.27
N TRP A 71 -13.60 8.52 -4.31
CA TRP A 71 -13.52 7.68 -5.51
C TRP A 71 -12.23 7.90 -6.30
N LEU A 72 -11.81 9.16 -6.46
CA LEU A 72 -10.54 9.50 -7.10
C LEU A 72 -9.36 8.90 -6.33
N LEU A 73 -9.40 8.98 -5.00
CA LEU A 73 -8.36 8.42 -4.13
C LEU A 73 -8.34 6.89 -4.16
N ALA A 74 -9.51 6.24 -4.15
CA ALA A 74 -9.63 4.79 -4.29
C ALA A 74 -9.03 4.32 -5.62
N PHE A 75 -9.27 5.04 -6.71
CA PHE A 75 -8.64 4.77 -7.99
C PHE A 75 -7.12 4.93 -7.92
N LEU A 76 -6.62 6.03 -7.35
CA LEU A 76 -5.19 6.29 -7.24
C LEU A 76 -4.47 5.21 -6.40
N VAL A 77 -5.08 4.80 -5.28
CA VAL A 77 -4.62 3.67 -4.46
C VAL A 77 -4.59 2.39 -5.29
N ALA A 78 -5.65 2.08 -6.03
CA ALA A 78 -5.74 0.87 -6.84
C ALA A 78 -4.59 0.75 -7.86
N THR A 79 -4.26 1.85 -8.53
CA THR A 79 -3.15 1.87 -9.50
C THR A 79 -1.80 1.57 -8.85
N SER A 80 -1.57 2.07 -7.63
CA SER A 80 -0.31 1.93 -6.91
C SER A 80 -0.19 0.58 -6.19
N GLN A 81 -1.30 0.07 -5.65
CA GLN A 81 -1.38 -1.15 -4.84
C GLN A 81 -0.94 -2.39 -5.60
N GLY A 82 -1.49 -2.62 -6.80
CA GLY A 82 -1.13 -3.79 -7.60
C GLY A 82 0.34 -3.79 -8.01
N GLY A 83 0.85 -2.62 -8.42
CA GLY A 83 2.24 -2.44 -8.84
C GLY A 83 3.24 -2.70 -7.73
N ILE A 84 3.10 -1.99 -6.62
CA ILE A 84 4.06 -2.06 -5.50
C ILE A 84 4.05 -3.44 -4.85
N GLN A 85 2.87 -4.05 -4.70
CA GLN A 85 2.74 -5.39 -4.11
C GLN A 85 3.42 -6.47 -4.97
N ALA A 86 3.23 -6.42 -6.30
CA ALA A 86 3.88 -7.35 -7.22
C ALA A 86 5.41 -7.14 -7.26
N LEU A 87 5.86 -5.88 -7.31
CA LEU A 87 7.28 -5.53 -7.33
C LEU A 87 7.99 -5.92 -6.04
N SER A 88 7.36 -5.74 -4.88
CA SER A 88 7.95 -6.09 -3.58
C SER A 88 8.22 -7.59 -3.49
N ARG A 89 7.24 -8.41 -3.86
CA ARG A 89 7.39 -9.87 -3.91
C ARG A 89 8.45 -10.33 -4.91
N SER A 90 8.48 -9.75 -6.11
CA SER A 90 9.48 -10.09 -7.12
C SER A 90 10.89 -9.66 -6.70
N TYR A 91 11.04 -8.50 -6.06
CA TYR A 91 12.32 -8.01 -5.57
C TYR A 91 12.87 -8.88 -4.45
N PHE A 92 12.01 -9.25 -3.49
CA PHE A 92 12.38 -10.18 -2.43
C PHE A 92 12.82 -11.53 -3.00
N GLY A 93 12.09 -12.07 -3.98
CA GLY A 93 12.45 -13.31 -4.66
C GLY A 93 13.80 -13.28 -5.39
N LYS A 94 14.29 -12.10 -5.80
CA LYS A 94 15.64 -11.95 -6.39
C LYS A 94 16.76 -11.91 -5.36
N MET A 95 16.45 -11.58 -4.11
CA MET A 95 17.43 -11.38 -3.05
C MET A 95 17.70 -12.66 -2.24
N ILE A 96 16.72 -13.57 -2.21
CA ILE A 96 16.80 -14.79 -1.40
C ILE A 96 17.60 -15.91 -2.10
N PRO A 97 18.37 -16.72 -1.35
CA PRO A 97 19.06 -17.88 -1.89
C PRO A 97 18.07 -18.97 -2.33
N LYS A 98 18.32 -19.59 -3.49
CA LYS A 98 17.40 -20.57 -4.09
C LYS A 98 17.21 -21.81 -3.23
N GLU A 99 18.24 -22.24 -2.49
CA GLU A 99 18.16 -23.43 -1.65
C GLU A 99 17.20 -23.25 -0.46
N LYS A 100 17.01 -22.01 0.02
CA LYS A 100 16.16 -21.70 1.18
C LYS A 100 14.97 -20.81 0.84
N ALA A 101 14.61 -20.72 -0.45
CA ALA A 101 13.58 -19.79 -0.92
C ALA A 101 12.23 -19.98 -0.17
N ASN A 102 11.86 -21.22 0.13
CA ASN A 102 10.63 -21.54 0.86
C ASN A 102 10.62 -21.00 2.30
N GLU A 103 11.75 -21.06 3.01
CA GLU A 103 11.86 -20.54 4.37
C GLU A 103 11.72 -19.02 4.38
N PHE A 104 12.45 -18.33 3.49
CA PHE A 104 12.39 -16.88 3.37
C PHE A 104 11.01 -16.37 2.92
N PHE A 105 10.36 -17.06 1.97
CA PHE A 105 8.99 -16.72 1.59
C PHE A 105 7.98 -17.03 2.71
N GLY A 106 8.24 -18.03 3.56
CA GLY A 106 7.48 -18.27 4.79
C GLY A 106 7.53 -17.08 5.73
N PHE A 107 8.73 -16.55 6.01
CA PHE A 107 8.88 -15.32 6.80
C PHE A 107 8.19 -14.12 6.13
N TYR A 108 8.36 -13.93 4.82
CA TYR A 108 7.69 -12.86 4.08
C TYR A 108 6.16 -12.92 4.22
N ASP A 109 5.56 -14.11 4.13
CA ASP A 109 4.11 -14.29 4.29
C ASP A 109 3.65 -13.98 5.72
N ILE A 110 4.41 -14.40 6.73
CA ILE A 110 4.16 -14.08 8.13
C ILE A 110 4.15 -12.56 8.34
N PHE A 111 5.20 -11.86 7.92
CA PHE A 111 5.28 -10.39 8.03
C PHE A 111 4.16 -9.69 7.24
N GLY A 112 3.79 -10.21 6.06
CA GLY A 112 2.68 -9.69 5.27
C GLY A 112 1.33 -9.80 6.01
N LYS A 113 1.07 -10.93 6.67
CA LYS A 113 -0.13 -11.13 7.49
C LYS A 113 -0.14 -10.23 8.72
N PHE A 114 1.00 -10.08 9.40
CA PHE A 114 1.14 -9.13 10.49
C PHE A 114 0.87 -7.69 10.02
N ALA A 115 1.41 -7.28 8.88
CA ALA A 115 1.15 -5.96 8.32
C ALA A 115 -0.34 -5.75 7.99
N ALA A 116 -1.02 -6.77 7.48
CA ALA A 116 -2.45 -6.74 7.18
C ALA A 116 -3.34 -6.59 8.44
N ILE A 117 -2.85 -6.98 9.61
CA ILE A 117 -3.53 -6.80 10.90
C ILE A 117 -3.13 -5.47 11.54
N MET A 118 -1.82 -5.16 11.55
CA MET A 118 -1.24 -4.00 12.22
C MET A 118 -1.66 -2.67 11.61
N GLY A 119 -1.65 -2.53 10.28
CA GLY A 119 -2.03 -1.28 9.63
C GLY A 119 -3.46 -0.83 9.99
N PRO A 120 -4.46 -1.73 9.89
CA PRO A 120 -5.83 -1.44 10.27
C PRO A 120 -6.05 -1.28 11.76
N ALA A 121 -5.32 -2.04 12.59
CA ALA A 121 -5.36 -1.88 14.04
C ALA A 121 -4.85 -0.49 14.45
N LEU A 122 -3.72 -0.04 13.88
CA LEU A 122 -3.18 1.30 14.09
C LEU A 122 -4.15 2.38 13.57
N TYR A 123 -4.69 2.18 12.37
CA TYR A 123 -5.69 3.07 11.80
C TYR A 123 -6.89 3.24 12.76
N ALA A 124 -7.46 2.14 13.25
CA ALA A 124 -8.61 2.14 14.15
C ALA A 124 -8.27 2.74 15.52
N PHE A 125 -7.11 2.42 16.09
CA PHE A 125 -6.66 2.95 17.38
C PHE A 125 -6.57 4.48 17.36
N PHE A 126 -5.90 5.06 16.36
CA PHE A 126 -5.77 6.51 16.24
C PHE A 126 -7.09 7.19 15.84
N SER A 127 -7.90 6.56 15.00
CA SER A 127 -9.22 7.08 14.61
C SER A 127 -10.18 7.14 15.81
N GLN A 128 -10.21 6.09 16.64
CA GLN A 128 -11.07 6.02 17.83
C GLN A 128 -10.65 7.02 18.92
N ILE A 129 -9.36 7.12 19.24
CA ILE A 129 -8.87 8.04 20.27
C ILE A 129 -9.09 9.50 19.86
N THR A 130 -8.86 9.83 18.59
CA THR A 130 -8.99 11.21 18.11
C THR A 130 -10.43 11.59 17.75
N GLY A 131 -11.34 10.61 17.69
CA GLY A 131 -12.73 10.78 17.23
C GLY A 131 -12.86 11.23 15.77
N GLN A 132 -11.75 11.25 15.02
CA GLN A 132 -11.67 11.77 13.67
C GLN A 132 -10.86 10.83 12.78
N SER A 133 -11.58 10.21 11.86
CA SER A 133 -11.14 9.40 10.72
C SER A 133 -9.84 9.87 10.02
N ARG A 134 -9.64 11.19 9.90
CA ARG A 134 -8.48 11.82 9.26
C ARG A 134 -7.16 11.49 9.95
N TYR A 135 -7.15 11.43 11.28
CA TYR A 135 -5.94 11.14 12.06
C TYR A 135 -5.55 9.66 12.00
N GLY A 136 -6.49 8.76 11.74
CA GLY A 136 -6.20 7.36 11.44
C GLY A 136 -5.35 7.21 10.17
N VAL A 137 -5.55 8.06 9.15
CA VAL A 137 -4.74 7.99 7.91
C VAL A 137 -3.30 8.47 8.15
N LEU A 138 -3.12 9.47 9.01
CA LEU A 138 -1.80 9.97 9.40
C LEU A 138 -0.96 8.90 10.11
N SER A 139 -1.56 8.02 10.92
CA SER A 139 -0.81 6.93 11.55
C SER A 139 -0.23 5.95 10.52
N VAL A 140 -0.97 5.67 9.44
CA VAL A 140 -0.50 4.85 8.32
C VAL A 140 0.59 5.56 7.52
N MET A 141 0.51 6.89 7.36
CA MET A 141 1.57 7.68 6.72
C MET A 141 2.91 7.53 7.43
N ILE A 142 2.92 7.50 8.76
CA ILE A 142 4.14 7.28 9.56
C ILE A 142 4.77 5.92 9.21
N LEU A 143 3.97 4.86 9.04
CA LEU A 143 4.48 3.55 8.63
C LEU A 143 5.15 3.58 7.26
N PHE A 144 4.58 4.33 6.30
CA PHE A 144 5.20 4.51 4.98
C PHE A 144 6.51 5.29 5.05
N ILE A 145 6.60 6.33 5.89
CA ILE A 145 7.84 7.09 6.09
C ILE A 145 8.93 6.21 6.70
N VAL A 146 8.61 5.48 7.77
CA VAL A 146 9.54 4.57 8.43
C VAL A 146 9.98 3.46 7.46
N GLY A 147 9.03 2.84 6.76
CA GLY A 147 9.32 1.79 5.77
C GLY A 147 10.18 2.30 4.60
N GLY A 148 9.92 3.51 4.11
CA GLY A 148 10.74 4.17 3.09
C GLY A 148 12.15 4.48 3.57
N GLY A 149 12.30 4.95 4.82
CA GLY A 149 13.59 5.17 5.46
C GLY A 149 14.39 3.87 5.56
N ILE A 150 13.78 2.81 6.11
CA ILE A 150 14.42 1.49 6.21
C ILE A 150 14.83 0.99 4.84
N MET A 151 13.97 1.13 3.82
CA MET A 151 14.31 0.71 2.46
C MET A 151 15.49 1.49 1.87
N LEU A 152 15.65 2.78 2.21
CA LEU A 152 16.79 3.57 1.75
C LEU A 152 18.11 3.14 2.42
N PHE A 153 18.09 2.84 3.72
CA PHE A 153 19.28 2.54 4.51
C PHE A 153 19.67 1.06 4.51
N ALA A 154 18.70 0.14 4.57
CA ALA A 154 18.94 -1.29 4.75
C ALA A 154 18.97 -2.09 3.44
N VAL A 155 18.45 -1.55 2.33
CA VAL A 155 18.39 -2.27 1.04
C VAL A 155 19.49 -1.76 0.08
N PRO A 156 20.50 -2.59 -0.24
CA PRO A 156 21.59 -2.23 -1.15
C PRO A 156 21.08 -1.85 -2.55
N ARG A 157 21.77 -0.91 -3.20
CA ARG A 157 21.45 -0.45 -4.56
C ARG A 157 21.68 -1.52 -5.64
N ASP A 158 22.43 -2.58 -5.33
CA ASP A 158 23.00 -3.52 -6.31
C ASP A 158 22.41 -4.95 -6.26
N VAL A 159 21.09 -5.09 -6.21
CA VAL A 159 20.48 -6.34 -6.69
C VAL A 159 20.40 -6.22 -8.22
N LYS A 160 21.55 -6.38 -8.89
CA LYS A 160 21.64 -6.50 -10.35
C LYS A 160 20.75 -7.68 -10.75
N ALA A 161 19.83 -7.38 -11.68
CA ALA A 161 18.98 -8.38 -12.33
C ALA A 161 19.83 -9.33 -13.18
#